data_AF-A0A2S5R9N1-F1
#
_entry.id   AF-A0A2S5R9N1-F1
#
_cell.length_a   1.000
_cell.length_b   1.000
_cell.length_c   1.000
_cell.angle_alpha   90.00
_cell.angle_beta   90.00
_cell.angle_gamma   90.00
#
_symmetry.space_group_name_H-M   'P 1'
#
loop_
_entity.id
_entity.type
_entity.pdbx_description
1 polymer ?
#
loop_
_entity_poly.entity_id
_entity_poly.type
_entity_poly.pdbx_seq_one_letter_code
_entity_poly.pdbx_strand_id
1 'polypeptide(L)'
;MRSALRRYQNLSRSFLPSGEKWQISMDRTNWKWGQIDINILMVSVVCGTVAIPVVWKFLPKKGNLNLEERVEVVEKFIHIFGSSIIVD
;
A
#
# COMPACT_ATOMS: atom_id res chain seq x y z
N MET A 1 6.48 17.52 -9.33
CA MET A 1 6.30 16.09 -8.96
C MET A 1 7.14 15.67 -7.75
N ARG A 2 8.47 15.89 -7.73
CA ARG A 2 9.36 15.50 -6.60
C ARG A 2 9.02 16.13 -5.25
N SER A 3 8.47 17.35 -5.22
CA SER A 3 8.07 18.04 -3.99
C SER A 3 6.84 17.41 -3.32
N ALA A 4 5.86 16.94 -4.09
CA ALA A 4 4.67 16.28 -3.57
C ALA A 4 4.97 14.90 -2.99
N LEU A 5 5.82 14.12 -3.68
CA LEU A 5 6.27 12.81 -3.18
C LEU A 5 7.02 12.94 -1.84
N ARG A 6 7.90 13.95 -1.73
CA ARG A 6 8.64 14.21 -0.49
C ARG A 6 7.71 14.62 0.66
N ARG A 7 6.70 15.43 0.38
CA ARG A 7 5.67 15.79 1.38
C ARG A 7 4.88 14.56 1.84
N TYR A 8 4.51 13.69 0.92
CA TYR A 8 3.81 12.44 1.25
C TYR A 8 4.67 11.54 2.14
N GLN A 9 5.91 11.28 1.75
CA GLN A 9 6.87 10.49 2.56
C GLN A 9 7.05 11.08 3.97
N ASN A 10 7.19 12.41 4.09
CA ASN A 10 7.34 13.09 5.37
C ASN A 10 6.10 12.95 6.25
N LEU A 11 4.90 13.09 5.67
CA LEU A 11 3.65 12.90 6.39
C LEU A 11 3.51 11.45 6.88
N SER A 12 3.73 10.47 6.02
CA SER A 12 3.66 9.06 6.39
C SER A 12 4.63 8.73 7.52
N ARG A 13 5.86 9.26 7.49
CA ARG A 13 6.85 9.07 8.57
C ARG A 13 6.45 9.67 9.92
N SER A 14 5.54 10.64 9.96
CA SER A 14 5.06 11.21 11.22
C SER A 14 4.01 10.34 11.92
N PHE A 15 3.38 9.40 11.19
CA PHE A 15 2.31 8.53 11.72
C PHE A 15 2.68 7.03 11.71
N LEU A 16 3.72 6.66 10.97
CA LEU A 16 4.20 5.27 10.85
C LEU A 16 5.43 5.05 11.74
N PRO A 17 5.76 3.79 12.09
CA PRO A 17 6.90 3.47 12.94
C PRO A 17 8.18 4.15 12.46
N SER A 18 8.81 4.94 13.33
CA SER A 18 10.02 5.70 13.01
C SER A 18 11.27 4.92 13.42
N GLY A 19 12.29 4.91 12.55
CA GLY A 19 13.61 4.36 12.89
C GLY A 19 13.76 2.84 12.75
N GLU A 20 12.69 2.12 12.40
CA GLU A 20 12.68 0.67 12.22
C GLU A 20 12.31 0.27 10.79
N LYS A 21 12.69 -0.95 10.41
CA LYS A 21 12.15 -1.60 9.21
C LYS A 21 10.67 -1.89 9.41
N TRP A 22 9.87 -1.65 8.38
CA TRP A 22 8.44 -1.85 8.36
C TRP A 22 8.10 -3.27 7.94
N GLN A 23 7.30 -3.94 8.75
CA GLN A 23 6.55 -5.09 8.29
C GLN A 23 5.41 -4.59 7.39
N ILE A 24 5.32 -5.15 6.19
CA ILE A 24 4.24 -4.83 5.27
C ILE A 24 3.30 -6.02 5.11
N SER A 25 2.03 -5.73 4.86
CA SER A 25 1.04 -6.73 4.48
C SER A 25 0.38 -6.31 3.16
N MET A 26 -0.04 -7.30 2.39
CA MET A 26 -0.84 -7.08 1.20
C MET A 26 -2.26 -7.54 1.51
N ASP A 27 -3.22 -6.68 1.24
CA ASP A 27 -4.63 -6.99 1.45
C ASP A 27 -5.47 -6.62 0.22
N ARG A 28 -6.60 -7.30 0.08
CA ARG A 28 -7.61 -6.99 -0.92
C ARG A 28 -8.95 -6.81 -0.25
N THR A 29 -9.58 -5.69 -0.53
CA THR A 29 -10.94 -5.43 -0.08
C THR A 29 -11.88 -5.23 -1.27
N ASN A 30 -13.09 -5.75 -1.15
CA ASN A 30 -14.18 -5.54 -2.10
C ASN A 30 -15.29 -4.78 -1.39
N TRP A 31 -15.58 -3.59 -1.89
CA TRP A 31 -16.65 -2.75 -1.38
C TRP A 31 -17.77 -2.71 -2.41
N LYS A 32 -19.01 -2.61 -1.92
CA LYS A 32 -20.17 -2.35 -2.75
C LYS A 32 -20.71 -0.95 -2.47
N TRP A 33 -20.75 -0.13 -3.51
CA TRP A 33 -21.43 1.16 -3.49
C TRP A 33 -22.67 1.07 -4.37
N GLY A 34 -23.81 0.74 -3.74
CA GLY A 34 -25.01 0.35 -4.47
C GLY A 34 -24.73 -0.88 -5.35
N GLN A 35 -24.83 -0.70 -6.67
CA GLN A 35 -24.55 -1.76 -7.65
C GLN A 35 -23.11 -1.72 -8.22
N ILE A 36 -22.28 -0.79 -7.76
CA ILE A 36 -20.90 -0.64 -8.23
C ILE A 36 -19.97 -1.40 -7.27
N ASP A 37 -19.18 -2.32 -7.83
CA ASP A 37 -18.14 -3.02 -7.08
C ASP A 37 -16.81 -2.28 -7.16
N ILE A 38 -16.25 -1.96 -6.00
CA ILE A 38 -14.98 -1.29 -5.83
C ILE A 38 -13.99 -2.31 -5.27
N ASN A 39 -13.13 -2.83 -6.14
CA ASN A 39 -12.06 -3.75 -5.77
C ASN A 39 -10.77 -2.96 -5.55
N ILE A 40 -10.19 -3.08 -4.36
CA ILE A 40 -8.95 -2.38 -4.00
C ILE A 40 -7.92 -3.42 -3.62
N LEU A 41 -6.76 -3.37 -4.26
CA LEU A 41 -5.54 -4.06 -3.82
C LEU A 41 -4.64 -3.03 -3.15
N MET A 42 -4.11 -3.36 -1.97
CA MET A 42 -3.30 -2.44 -1.19
C MET A 42 -2.11 -3.11 -0.52
N VAL A 43 -1.05 -2.31 -0.35
CA VAL A 43 0.08 -2.58 0.54
C VAL A 43 -0.09 -1.68 1.76
N SER A 44 -0.02 -2.31 2.92
CA SER A 44 -0.21 -1.69 4.22
C SER A 44 1.03 -1.86 5.08
N VAL A 45 1.31 -0.89 5.93
CA VAL A 45 2.33 -1.00 6.98
C VAL A 45 1.67 -1.54 8.24
N VAL A 46 2.26 -2.56 8.84
CA VAL A 46 1.78 -3.17 10.07
C VAL A 46 2.30 -2.35 11.26
N CYS A 47 1.37 -1.77 12.02
CA CYS A 47 1.60 -0.98 13.21
C CYS A 47 0.98 -1.71 14.41
N GLY A 48 1.77 -2.57 15.06
CA GLY A 48 1.27 -3.45 16.13
C GLY A 48 0.23 -4.43 15.58
N THR A 49 -1.02 -4.31 16.04
CA THR A 49 -2.13 -5.18 15.63
C THR A 49 -2.97 -4.62 14.48
N VAL A 50 -2.59 -3.46 13.93
CA VAL A 50 -3.35 -2.76 12.88
C VAL A 50 -2.49 -2.66 11.62
N ALA A 51 -3.09 -2.89 10.45
CA ALA A 51 -2.45 -2.63 9.17
C ALA A 51 -3.01 -1.34 8.56
N ILE A 52 -2.13 -0.37 8.28
CA ILE A 52 -2.51 0.93 7.70
C ILE A 52 -2.19 0.92 6.21
N PRO A 53 -3.19 1.02 5.31
CA PRO A 53 -2.95 1.10 3.87
C PRO A 53 -2.15 2.35 3.50
N VAL A 54 -1.05 2.17 2.77
CA VAL A 54 -0.19 3.28 2.33
C VAL A 54 -0.09 3.37 0.81
N VAL A 55 -0.29 2.26 0.09
CA VAL A 55 -0.33 2.25 -1.36
C VAL A 55 -1.48 1.37 -1.80
N TRP A 56 -2.27 1.83 -2.78
CA TRP A 56 -3.37 1.05 -3.33
C TRP A 56 -3.54 1.26 -4.83
N LYS A 57 -4.26 0.31 -5.43
CA LYS A 57 -4.72 0.32 -6.82
C LYS A 57 -6.16 -0.18 -6.89
N PHE A 58 -6.98 0.48 -7.70
CA PHE A 58 -8.29 -0.02 -8.07
C PHE A 58 -8.15 -1.11 -9.13
N LEU A 59 -8.82 -2.23 -8.92
CA LEU A 59 -8.87 -3.31 -9.88
C LEU A 59 -10.17 -3.20 -10.69
N PRO A 60 -10.09 -3.16 -12.04
CA PRO A 60 -11.28 -3.05 -12.89
C PRO A 60 -12.09 -4.35 -12.94
N LYS A 61 -11.67 -5.41 -12.23
CA LYS A 61 -12.23 -6.75 -12.30
C LYS A 61 -12.64 -7.30 -10.93
N LYS A 62 -13.67 -8.14 -10.94
CA LYS A 62 -13.99 -9.09 -9.85
C LYS A 62 -13.13 -10.34 -9.99
N GLY A 63 -12.86 -11.03 -8.89
CA GLY A 63 -12.10 -12.29 -8.91
C GLY A 63 -10.58 -12.12 -8.91
N ASN A 64 -9.82 -13.22 -9.08
CA ASN A 64 -8.44 -13.37 -8.62
C ASN A 64 -7.44 -12.26 -9.02
N LEU A 65 -6.56 -11.96 -8.06
CA LEU A 65 -5.36 -11.17 -8.26
C LEU A 65 -4.40 -11.94 -9.17
N ASN A 66 -3.86 -11.30 -10.20
CA ASN A 66 -2.74 -11.87 -10.94
C ASN A 66 -1.41 -11.42 -10.31
N LEU A 67 -0.32 -12.10 -10.68
CA LEU A 67 1.02 -11.78 -10.16
C LEU A 67 1.44 -10.35 -10.52
N GLU A 68 1.12 -9.90 -11.73
CA GLU A 68 1.45 -8.57 -12.25
C GLU A 68 0.86 -7.45 -11.37
N GLU A 69 -0.41 -7.54 -10.99
CA GLU A 69 -1.07 -6.57 -10.10
C GLU A 69 -0.40 -6.50 -8.72
N ARG A 70 0.07 -7.65 -8.20
CA ARG A 70 0.78 -7.73 -6.92
C ARG A 70 2.17 -7.09 -7.02
N VAL A 71 2.88 -7.37 -8.11
CA VAL A 71 4.20 -6.78 -8.38
C VAL A 71 4.07 -5.27 -8.50
N GLU A 72 3.12 -4.77 -9.29
CA GLU A 72 2.95 -3.34 -9.54
C GLU A 72 2.67 -2.53 -8.27
N VAL A 73 1.80 -3.04 -7.37
CA VAL A 73 1.50 -2.32 -6.12
C VAL A 73 2.70 -2.31 -5.16
N VAL A 74 3.50 -3.39 -5.15
CA VAL A 74 4.73 -3.48 -4.35
C VAL A 74 5.84 -2.61 -4.93
N GLU A 75 6.03 -2.61 -6.24
CA GLU A 75 6.98 -1.74 -6.92
C GLU A 75 6.66 -0.27 -6.67
N LYS A 76 5.37 0.10 -6.69
CA LYS A 76 4.92 1.45 -6.33
C LYS A 76 5.25 1.78 -4.87
N PHE A 77 5.08 0.84 -3.94
CA PHE A 77 5.53 1.01 -2.55
C PHE A 77 7.05 1.23 -2.48
N ILE A 78 7.85 0.37 -3.12
CA ILE A 78 9.31 0.47 -3.14
C ILE A 78 9.77 1.79 -3.76
N HIS A 79 9.11 2.26 -4.81
CA HIS A 79 9.41 3.55 -5.43
C HIS A 79 9.19 4.73 -4.48
N ILE A 80 8.16 4.64 -3.61
CA ILE A 80 7.81 5.70 -2.67
C ILE A 80 8.66 5.63 -1.40
N PHE A 81 8.93 4.44 -0.85
CA PHE A 81 9.54 4.32 0.49
C PHE A 81 10.97 3.73 0.47
N GLY A 82 11.39 3.15 -0.65
CA GLY A 82 12.62 2.38 -0.77
C GLY A 82 12.45 0.95 -0.27
N SER A 83 13.17 -0.01 -0.86
CA SER A 83 13.12 -1.41 -0.42
C SER A 83 13.84 -1.65 0.92
N SER A 84 14.83 -0.81 1.25
CA SER A 84 15.62 -0.92 2.48
C SER A 84 14.80 -0.72 3.77
N ILE A 85 13.59 -0.17 3.66
CA ILE A 85 12.68 0.00 4.79
C ILE A 85 11.90 -1.27 5.10
N ILE A 86 11.85 -2.27 4.22
CA ILE A 86 11.07 -3.48 4.46
C ILE A 86 11.87 -4.42 5.37
N VAL A 87 11.20 -5.08 6.31
CA VAL A 87 11.78 -6.20 7.10
C VAL A 87 12.32 -7.29 6.16
N ASP A 88 13.43 -7.92 6.56
CA ASP A 88 14.02 -9.01 5.79
C ASP A 88 13.15 -10.29 5.83
#